data_AF-A0A660Z416-F1
#
_entry.id   AF-A0A660Z416-F1
#
_cell.length_a   1.000
_cell.length_b   1.000
_cell.length_c   1.000
_cell.angle_alpha   90.00
_cell.angle_beta   90.00
_cell.angle_gamma   90.00
#
_symmetry.space_group_name_H-M   'P 1'
#
loop_
_entity.id
_entity.type
_entity.pdbx_description
1 polymer ?
#
loop_
_entity_poly.entity_id
_entity_poly.type
_entity_poly.pdbx_seq_one_letter_code
_entity_poly.pdbx_strand_id
1 'polypeptide(L)' 'MKSTPIGIVMLTDERPHVHTQTDAQNMEVVKGWARIIREKARNADGSSYEVVVASQIVHDVRSAQKV' A
#
# COMPACT_ATOMS: atom_id res chain seq x y z
N MET A 1 1.67 -17.02 17.74
CA MET A 1 0.71 -17.31 16.65
C MET A 1 1.32 -16.84 15.34
N LYS A 2 1.02 -17.47 14.20
CA LYS A 2 1.42 -16.91 12.89
C LYS A 2 0.51 -15.72 12.60
N SER A 3 1.07 -14.51 12.50
CA SER A 3 0.36 -13.33 12.00
C SER A 3 0.42 -13.32 10.48
N THR A 4 -0.69 -13.02 9.82
CA THR A 4 -0.72 -12.82 8.35
C THR A 4 -0.29 -11.38 8.05
N PRO A 5 0.72 -11.16 7.20
CA PRO A 5 1.07 -9.81 6.76
C PRO A 5 -0.06 -9.16 5.95
N ILE A 6 -0.20 -7.85 6.05
CA ILE A 6 -1.13 -7.07 5.23
C ILE A 6 -0.34 -6.42 4.09
N GLY A 7 -0.60 -6.85 2.86
CA GLY A 7 -0.14 -6.16 1.67
C GLY A 7 -1.07 -5.00 1.32
N ILE A 8 -0.52 -3.82 1.04
CA ILE A 8 -1.29 -2.66 0.60
C ILE A 8 -0.64 -2.00 -0.62
N VAL A 9 -1.46 -1.70 -1.61
CA VAL A 9 -1.08 -1.07 -2.87
C VAL A 9 -2.17 -0.09 -3.28
N MET A 10 -1.80 0.95 -4.04
CA MET A 10 -2.77 1.82 -4.69
C MET A 10 -2.77 1.54 -6.19
N LEU A 11 -3.98 1.37 -6.70
CA LEU A 11 -4.30 1.38 -8.13
C LEU A 11 -4.73 2.80 -8.50
N THR A 12 -4.20 3.33 -9.59
CA THR A 12 -4.61 4.62 -10.14
C THR A 12 -4.77 4.58 -11.65
N ASP A 13 -5.18 5.71 -12.21
CA ASP A 13 -5.38 5.89 -13.64
C ASP A 13 -4.07 5.69 -14.44
N GLU A 14 -4.12 4.99 -15.57
CA GLU A 14 -2.93 4.69 -16.37
C GLU A 14 -2.45 5.84 -17.25
N ARG A 15 -3.27 6.89 -17.46
CA ARG A 15 -2.96 7.94 -18.42
C ARG A 15 -1.78 8.79 -17.92
N PRO A 16 -0.69 8.96 -18.70
CA PRO A 16 0.52 9.63 -18.23
C PRO A 16 0.30 11.02 -17.65
N HIS A 17 -0.56 11.83 -18.27
CA HIS A 17 -0.86 13.17 -17.79
C HIS A 17 -1.66 13.18 -16.46
N VAL A 18 -2.21 12.06 -16.02
CA VAL A 18 -2.88 11.94 -14.73
C VAL A 18 -1.88 11.47 -13.68
N HIS A 19 -1.29 10.29 -13.85
CA HIS A 19 -0.53 9.65 -12.78
C HIS A 19 0.82 10.31 -12.49
N THR A 20 1.49 10.88 -13.51
CA THR A 20 2.78 11.58 -13.30
C THR A 20 2.67 12.79 -12.37
N GLN A 21 1.48 13.37 -12.23
CA GLN A 21 1.22 14.48 -11.31
C GLN A 21 0.88 14.01 -9.89
N THR A 22 0.35 12.79 -9.73
CA THR A 22 -0.25 12.32 -8.47
C THR A 22 0.53 11.20 -7.79
N ASP A 23 1.39 10.46 -8.49
CA ASP A 23 2.02 9.23 -7.98
C ASP A 23 2.79 9.43 -6.66
N ALA A 24 3.51 10.55 -6.53
CA ALA A 24 4.21 10.87 -5.30
C ALA A 24 3.25 11.08 -4.12
N GLN A 25 2.16 11.81 -4.34
CA GLN A 25 1.15 12.08 -3.30
C GLN A 25 0.37 10.80 -2.95
N ASN A 26 0.01 10.03 -3.96
CA ASN A 26 -0.63 8.72 -3.84
C ASN A 26 0.21 7.76 -3.00
N MET A 27 1.52 7.74 -3.21
CA MET A 27 2.44 6.92 -2.40
C MET A 27 2.44 7.34 -0.93
N GLU A 28 2.42 8.65 -0.63
CA GLU A 28 2.31 9.14 0.74
C GLU A 28 0.98 8.76 1.40
N VAL A 29 -0.12 8.75 0.63
CA VAL A 29 -1.42 8.27 1.12
C VAL A 29 -1.35 6.78 1.51
N VAL A 30 -0.77 5.92 0.68
CA VAL A 30 -0.64 4.48 0.99
C VAL A 30 0.24 4.27 2.24
N LYS A 31 1.36 4.99 2.35
CA LYS A 31 2.21 4.96 3.55
C LYS A 31 1.46 5.44 4.80
N GLY A 32 0.62 6.47 4.65
CA GLY A 32 -0.25 6.98 5.71
C GLY A 32 -1.22 5.91 6.21
N TRP A 33 -1.88 5.19 5.31
CA TRP A 33 -2.74 4.05 5.65
C TRP A 33 -1.97 2.92 6.33
N ALA A 34 -0.79 2.57 5.83
CA ALA A 34 0.06 1.55 6.44
C ALA A 34 0.44 1.92 7.88
N ARG A 35 0.74 3.20 8.15
CA ARG A 35 0.99 3.71 9.50
C ARG A 35 -0.25 3.58 10.39
N ILE A 36 -1.43 3.99 9.91
CA ILE A 36 -2.68 3.87 10.67
C ILE A 36 -2.95 2.41 11.05
N ILE A 37 -2.78 1.47 10.13
CA ILE A 37 -2.98 0.04 10.38
C ILE A 37 -2.01 -0.45 11.46
N ARG A 38 -0.71 -0.12 11.35
CA ARG A 38 0.30 -0.50 12.36
C ARG A 38 -0.03 0.07 13.74
N GLU A 39 -0.51 1.31 13.81
CA GLU A 39 -0.77 1.99 15.07
C GLU A 39 -2.09 1.57 15.73
N LYS A 40 -3.14 1.32 14.95
CA LYS A 40 -4.52 1.17 15.44
C LYS A 40 -5.06 -0.25 15.40
N ALA A 41 -4.55 -1.10 14.52
CA ALA A 41 -5.01 -2.48 14.40
C ALA A 41 -4.08 -3.44 15.17
N ARG A 42 -4.66 -4.46 15.79
CA ARG A 42 -3.93 -5.52 16.50
C ARG A 42 -4.42 -6.89 16.07
N ASN A 43 -3.50 -7.86 16.12
CA ASN A 43 -3.83 -9.27 16.10
C ASN A 43 -4.65 -9.64 17.34
N ALA A 44 -5.28 -10.82 17.32
CA ALA A 44 -6.02 -11.34 18.46
C ALA A 44 -5.15 -11.49 19.74
N ASP A 45 -3.83 -11.60 19.57
CA ASP A 45 -2.85 -11.66 20.66
C ASP A 45 -2.31 -10.30 21.11
N GLY A 46 -2.82 -9.20 20.55
CA GLY A 46 -2.40 -7.84 20.88
C GLY A 46 -1.12 -7.37 20.19
N SER A 47 -0.46 -8.19 19.37
CA SER A 47 0.67 -7.74 18.54
C SER A 47 0.21 -6.86 17.36
N SER A 48 1.12 -6.02 16.83
CA SER A 48 0.86 -5.22 15.64
C SER A 48 0.97 -6.06 14.36
N TYR A 49 0.17 -5.74 13.33
CA TYR A 49 0.33 -6.33 12.01
C TYR A 49 1.65 -5.89 11.35
N GLU A 50 2.32 -6.83 10.70
CA GLU A 50 3.26 -6.51 9.65
C GLU A 50 2.49 -5.96 8.44
N VAL A 51 2.87 -4.77 7.96
CA VAL A 51 2.25 -4.14 6.80
C VAL A 51 3.32 -3.92 5.73
N VAL A 52 3.10 -4.49 4.55
CA VAL A 52 3.98 -4.40 3.40
C VAL A 52 3.35 -3.42 2.40
N VAL A 53 4.07 -2.35 2.09
CA VAL A 53 3.64 -1.35 1.10
C VAL A 53 4.29 -1.69 -0.23
N ALA A 54 3.50 -1.72 -1.30
CA ALA A 54 4.00 -1.92 -2.65
C ALA A 54 5.09 -0.90 -3.02
N SER A 55 6.07 -1.35 -3.81
CA SER A 55 7.22 -0.54 -4.22
C SER A 55 6.89 0.60 -5.18
N GLN A 56 5.73 0.52 -5.84
CA GLN A 56 5.24 1.52 -6.80
C GLN A 56 3.71 1.55 -6.81
N ILE A 57 3.15 2.63 -7.37
CA ILE A 57 1.72 2.71 -7.71
C ILE A 57 1.46 1.77 -8.89
N VAL A 58 0.31 1.09 -8.86
CA VAL A 58 -0.14 0.25 -9.95
C VAL A 58 -0.96 1.09 -10.90
N HIS A 59 -0.53 1.14 -12.16
CA HIS A 59 -1.22 1.82 -13.26
C HIS A 59 -1.83 0.83 -14.23
N ASP A 60 -1.24 -0.36 -14.33
CA ASP A 60 -1.56 -1.39 -15.31
C ASP A 60 -1.27 -2.80 -14.77
N VAL A 61 -1.55 -3.82 -15.58
CA VAL A 61 -1.29 -5.23 -15.20
C VAL A 61 0.21 -5.51 -15.01
N ARG A 62 1.09 -4.79 -15.72
CA ARG A 62 2.55 -5.04 -15.67
C ARG A 62 3.17 -4.53 -14.39
N SER A 63 2.74 -3.36 -13.92
CA SER A 63 3.09 -2.80 -12.61
C SER A 63 2.50 -3.65 -11.49
N ALA A 64 1.27 -4.15 -11.64
CA ALA A 64 0.65 -5.09 -10.68
C ALA A 64 1.45 -6.39 -10.48
N GLN A 65 2.06 -6.92 -11.56
CA GLN A 65 2.87 -8.15 -11.48
C GLN A 65 4.24 -7.96 -10.82
N LYS A 66 4.69 -6.72 -10.65
CA LYS A 66 6.01 -6.39 -10.08
C LYS A 66 5.97 -6.14 -8.57
N VAL A 67 4.77 -5.90 -8.02
CA VAL A 67 4.57 -5.47 -6.62
C VAL A 67 4.14 -6.62 -5.72
#